data_AF-A0A7W0IWM1-F1
#
_entry.id   AF-A0A7W0IWM1-F1
#
_cell.length_a   1.000
_cell.length_b   1.000
_cell.length_c   1.000
_cell.angle_alpha   90.00
_cell.angle_beta   90.00
_cell.angle_gamma   90.00
#
_symmetry.space_group_name_H-M   'P 1'
#
loop_
_entity.id
_entity.type
_entity.pdbx_description
1 polymer ?
#
loop_
_entity_poly.entity_id
_entity_poly.type
_entity_poly.pdbx_seq_one_letter_code
_entity_poly.pdbx_strand_id
1 'polypeptide(L)'
;MKPFVLLNFRLFLSKRVMAWMAGSLFLWSFSVFGENTGFEYAASLPSLLKNARISEPLSLCGEMAELDRMDAREDMEKEMILALFDVPQVILWAKRAARYFPMIEEMLKMNGMPEDLKYVPIVESA
;
A
#
# COMPACT_ATOMS: atom_id res chain seq x y z
N MET A 1 24.81 28.78 -61.54
CA MET A 1 24.21 27.49 -61.09
C MET A 1 25.04 26.98 -59.90
N LYS A 2 24.43 26.74 -58.73
CA LYS A 2 24.98 26.34 -57.40
C LYS A 2 24.91 27.39 -56.26
N PRO A 3 23.71 27.82 -55.80
CA PRO A 3 23.54 28.29 -54.41
C PRO A 3 22.77 27.29 -53.53
N PHE A 4 22.30 26.16 -54.08
CA PHE A 4 21.33 25.28 -53.42
C PHE A 4 21.92 24.26 -52.42
N VAL A 5 23.24 24.01 -52.45
CA VAL A 5 23.87 22.93 -51.65
C VAL A 5 24.25 23.39 -50.24
N LEU A 6 24.64 24.66 -50.05
CA LEU A 6 25.10 25.18 -48.76
C LEU A 6 23.96 25.41 -47.75
N LEU A 7 22.73 25.70 -48.22
CA LEU A 7 21.57 25.91 -47.35
C LEU A 7 21.08 24.61 -46.70
N ASN A 8 21.15 23.50 -47.43
CA ASN A 8 20.75 22.17 -46.94
C ASN A 8 21.67 21.65 -45.82
N PHE A 9 22.97 21.97 -45.86
CA PHE A 9 23.94 21.48 -44.87
C PHE A 9 23.77 22.14 -43.49
N ARG A 10 23.46 23.45 -43.45
CA ARG A 10 23.22 24.19 -42.21
C ARG A 10 21.89 23.82 -41.56
N LEU A 11 20.88 23.49 -42.36
CA LEU A 11 19.60 22.94 -41.90
C LEU A 11 19.73 21.50 -41.37
N PHE A 12 20.64 20.70 -41.92
CA PHE A 12 20.85 19.30 -41.50
C PHE A 12 21.53 19.17 -40.14
N LEU A 13 22.49 20.04 -39.82
CA LEU A 13 23.17 20.05 -38.51
C LEU A 13 22.22 20.41 -37.36
N SER A 14 21.31 21.38 -37.58
CA SER A 14 20.31 21.82 -36.60
C SER A 14 19.31 20.71 -36.22
N LYS A 15 18.83 19.93 -37.21
CA LYS A 15 17.88 18.84 -36.97
C LYS A 15 18.49 17.70 -36.16
N ARG A 16 19.78 17.41 -36.35
CA ARG A 16 20.48 16.39 -35.55
C ARG A 16 20.64 16.84 -34.10
N VAL A 17 21.09 18.07 -33.86
CA VAL A 17 21.26 18.61 -32.50
C VAL A 17 19.93 18.65 -31.73
N MET A 18 18.83 19.05 -32.37
CA MET A 18 17.50 19.02 -31.74
C MET A 18 17.03 17.61 -31.40
N ALA A 19 17.32 16.60 -32.23
CA ALA A 19 17.02 15.21 -31.92
C ALA A 19 17.82 14.68 -30.71
N TRP A 20 19.08 15.08 -30.57
CA TRP A 20 19.90 14.75 -29.38
C TRP A 20 19.38 15.41 -28.11
N MET A 21 18.94 16.68 -28.17
CA MET A 21 18.35 17.36 -27.00
C MET A 21 17.00 16.75 -26.60
N ALA A 22 16.13 16.43 -27.55
CA ALA A 22 14.86 15.76 -27.28
C ALA A 22 15.06 14.35 -26.67
N GLY A 23 16.03 13.58 -27.17
CA GLY A 23 16.39 12.28 -26.59
C GLY A 23 16.95 12.40 -25.17
N SER A 24 17.76 13.42 -24.89
CA SER A 24 18.29 13.66 -23.53
C SER A 24 17.21 14.06 -22.53
N LEU A 25 16.21 14.86 -22.96
CA LEU A 25 15.05 15.22 -22.14
C LEU A 25 14.14 14.01 -21.87
N PHE A 26 14.03 13.10 -22.84
CA PHE A 26 13.26 11.87 -22.68
C PHE A 26 13.93 10.89 -21.71
N LEU A 27 15.26 10.74 -21.80
CA LEU A 27 16.05 9.92 -20.86
C LEU A 27 16.05 10.50 -19.45
N TRP A 28 16.13 11.83 -19.30
CA TRP A 28 16.07 12.49 -17.98
C TRP A 28 14.69 12.34 -17.34
N SER A 29 13.62 12.39 -18.14
CA SER A 29 12.24 12.15 -17.67
C SER A 29 12.01 10.71 -17.21
N PHE A 30 12.67 9.73 -17.86
CA PHE A 30 12.58 8.32 -17.47
C PHE A 30 13.24 8.06 -16.10
N SER A 31 14.37 8.72 -15.81
CA SER A 31 15.06 8.60 -14.52
C SER A 31 14.32 9.26 -13.34
N VAL A 32 13.50 10.27 -13.58
CA VAL A 32 12.75 10.97 -12.51
C VAL A 32 11.50 10.19 -12.07
N PHE A 33 10.96 9.30 -12.91
CA PHE A 33 9.75 8.53 -12.61
C PHE A 33 10.02 7.15 -12.00
N GLY A 34 11.27 6.68 -12.01
CA GLY A 34 11.66 5.40 -11.45
C GLY A 34 12.16 5.50 -10.01
N GLU A 35 11.54 4.74 -9.12
CA GLU A 35 12.14 4.25 -7.86
C GLU A 35 12.37 5.27 -6.74
N ASN A 36 11.33 5.59 -5.96
CA ASN A 36 11.54 6.03 -4.57
C ASN A 36 10.47 5.52 -3.58
N THR A 37 9.35 4.98 -4.06
CA THR A 37 8.30 4.51 -3.15
C THR A 37 8.73 3.27 -2.36
N GLY A 38 9.28 2.23 -3.00
CA GLY A 38 9.58 0.96 -2.35
C GLY A 38 10.57 1.03 -1.16
N PHE A 39 11.57 1.92 -1.22
CA PHE A 39 12.62 2.01 -0.19
C PHE A 39 12.12 2.66 1.11
N GLU A 40 11.22 3.64 1.01
CA GLU A 40 10.63 4.31 2.17
C GLU A 40 9.62 3.40 2.91
N TYR A 41 8.89 2.55 2.18
CA TYR A 41 8.00 1.54 2.77
C TYR A 41 8.75 0.45 3.54
N ALA A 42 9.86 -0.08 2.99
CA ALA A 42 10.67 -1.09 3.68
C ALA A 42 11.26 -0.58 5.01
N ALA A 43 11.54 0.73 5.12
CA ALA A 43 11.98 1.35 6.37
C ALA A 43 10.86 1.48 7.42
N SER A 44 9.58 1.47 7.01
CA SER A 44 8.41 1.58 7.89
C SER A 44 7.91 0.25 8.45
N LEU A 45 8.13 -0.86 7.72
CA LEU A 45 7.77 -2.23 8.17
C LEU A 45 8.31 -2.59 9.57
N PRO A 46 9.57 -2.30 9.92
CA PRO A 46 10.09 -2.55 11.26
C PRO A 46 9.29 -1.87 12.38
N SER A 47 8.68 -0.71 12.10
CA SER A 47 7.92 0.04 13.10
C SER A 47 6.55 -0.57 13.39
N LEU A 48 5.85 -1.08 12.36
CA LEU A 48 4.57 -1.76 12.54
C LEU A 48 4.75 -3.14 13.18
N LEU A 49 5.72 -3.92 12.71
CA LEU A 49 6.04 -5.23 13.30
C LEU A 49 6.48 -5.11 14.76
N LYS A 50 7.22 -4.05 15.12
CA LYS A 50 7.61 -3.79 16.52
C LYS A 50 6.42 -3.57 17.45
N ASN A 51 5.34 -2.98 16.93
CA ASN A 51 4.12 -2.66 17.69
C ASN A 51 3.08 -3.80 17.63
N ALA A 52 3.28 -4.78 16.76
CA ALA A 52 2.45 -5.96 16.60
C ALA A 52 2.72 -6.97 17.73
N ARG A 53 2.27 -6.63 18.94
CA ARG A 53 2.29 -7.55 20.08
C ARG A 53 0.87 -7.97 20.39
N ILE A 54 0.67 -9.28 20.51
CA ILE A 54 -0.59 -9.82 21.02
C ILE A 54 -0.63 -9.51 22.52
N SER A 55 -1.61 -8.71 22.95
CA SER A 55 -1.89 -8.47 24.36
C SER A 55 -2.97 -9.43 24.83
N GLU A 56 -2.68 -10.25 25.83
CA GLU A 56 -3.63 -11.14 26.49
C GLU A 56 -4.25 -10.44 27.72
N PRO A 57 -5.53 -10.70 28.06
CA PRO A 57 -6.48 -11.60 27.39
C PRO A 57 -7.16 -10.97 26.16
N LEU A 58 -7.46 -11.80 25.16
CA LEU A 58 -8.20 -11.40 23.95
C LEU A 58 -9.55 -12.11 23.91
N SER A 59 -10.60 -11.38 23.54
CA SER A 59 -11.95 -11.92 23.37
C SER A 59 -12.56 -11.45 22.06
N LEU A 60 -13.37 -12.31 21.42
CA LEU A 60 -14.14 -12.00 20.22
C LEU A 60 -15.59 -12.44 20.42
N CYS A 61 -16.54 -11.54 20.20
CA CYS A 61 -17.97 -11.80 20.36
C CYS A 61 -18.36 -12.33 21.75
N GLY A 62 -17.60 -11.96 22.78
CA GLY A 62 -17.79 -12.42 24.17
C GLY A 62 -17.16 -13.78 24.49
N GLU A 63 -16.50 -14.44 23.54
CA GLU A 63 -15.73 -15.66 23.76
C GLU A 63 -14.23 -15.35 23.90
N MET A 64 -13.56 -16.02 24.84
CA MET A 64 -12.12 -15.85 25.04
C MET A 64 -11.36 -16.60 23.96
N ALA A 65 -10.36 -15.96 23.36
CA ALA A 65 -9.46 -16.63 22.45
C ALA A 65 -8.61 -17.66 23.22
N GLU A 66 -8.50 -18.89 22.71
CA GLU A 66 -7.73 -19.99 23.31
C GLU A 66 -6.21 -19.82 23.11
N LEU A 67 -5.66 -18.65 23.44
CA LEU A 67 -4.23 -18.33 23.26
C LEU A 67 -3.30 -19.11 24.22
N ASP A 68 -3.87 -19.82 25.20
CA ASP A 68 -3.13 -20.78 26.04
C ASP A 68 -2.56 -21.94 25.21
N ARG A 69 -3.19 -22.25 24.07
CA ARG A 69 -2.70 -23.28 23.17
C ARG A 69 -1.66 -22.70 22.22
N MET A 70 -0.51 -23.36 22.15
CA MET A 70 0.60 -22.89 21.31
C MET A 70 0.25 -22.81 19.82
N ASP A 71 -0.52 -23.77 19.31
CA ASP A 71 -0.98 -23.80 17.91
C ASP A 71 -1.85 -22.57 17.59
N ALA A 72 -2.84 -22.28 18.43
CA ALA A 72 -3.70 -21.11 18.28
C ALA A 72 -2.91 -19.79 18.35
N ARG A 73 -1.91 -19.73 19.23
CA ARG A 73 -1.03 -18.56 19.38
C ARG A 73 -0.14 -18.36 18.14
N GLU A 74 0.44 -19.43 17.61
CA GLU A 74 1.27 -19.40 16.41
C GLU A 74 0.45 -18.99 15.17
N ASP A 75 -0.76 -19.53 15.03
CA ASP A 75 -1.68 -19.15 13.96
C ASP A 75 -2.06 -17.67 14.04
N MET A 76 -2.37 -17.17 15.24
CA MET A 76 -2.67 -15.75 15.46
C MET A 76 -1.48 -14.84 15.11
N GLU A 77 -0.27 -15.20 15.53
CA GLU A 77 0.95 -14.45 15.20
C GLU A 77 1.20 -14.44 13.68
N LYS A 78 1.02 -15.59 13.02
CA LYS A 78 1.14 -15.72 11.57
C LYS A 78 0.18 -14.81 10.83
N GLU A 79 -1.12 -14.86 11.14
CA GLU A 79 -2.13 -14.04 10.46
C GLU A 79 -1.92 -12.54 10.74
N MET A 80 -1.50 -12.17 11.95
CA MET A 80 -1.14 -10.78 12.27
C MET A 80 0.04 -10.28 11.42
N ILE A 81 1.08 -11.10 11.23
CA ILE A 81 2.23 -10.72 10.39
C ILE A 81 1.82 -10.60 8.93
N LEU A 82 1.00 -11.53 8.41
CA LEU A 82 0.48 -11.48 7.04
C LEU A 82 -0.32 -10.20 6.79
N ALA A 83 -1.22 -9.84 7.71
CA ALA A 83 -1.98 -8.61 7.61
C ALA A 83 -1.07 -7.37 7.60
N LEU A 84 -0.03 -7.33 8.45
CA LEU A 84 0.87 -6.18 8.54
C LEU A 84 1.88 -6.07 7.40
N PHE A 85 2.09 -7.13 6.63
CA PHE A 85 2.94 -7.08 5.44
C PHE A 85 2.29 -6.23 4.33
N ASP A 86 0.96 -6.24 4.23
CA ASP A 86 0.20 -5.37 3.32
C ASP A 86 -0.16 -4.03 3.98
N VAL A 87 0.88 -3.22 4.24
CA VAL A 87 0.74 -1.91 4.91
C VAL A 87 -0.24 -0.96 4.20
N PRO A 88 -0.22 -0.80 2.86
CA PRO A 88 -1.18 0.05 2.18
C PRO A 88 -2.63 -0.37 2.43
N GLN A 89 -2.91 -1.67 2.44
CA GLN A 89 -4.23 -2.22 2.70
C GLN A 89 -4.67 -1.99 4.15
N VAL A 90 -3.80 -2.22 5.13
CA VAL A 90 -4.09 -1.92 6.54
C VAL A 90 -4.42 -0.45 6.76
N ILE A 91 -3.65 0.46 6.16
CA ILE A 91 -3.93 1.90 6.21
C ILE A 91 -5.29 2.23 5.58
N LEU A 92 -5.64 1.56 4.48
CA LEU A 92 -6.91 1.75 3.79
C LEU A 92 -8.09 1.26 4.63
N TRP A 93 -7.98 0.08 5.27
CA TRP A 93 -8.97 -0.43 6.21
C TRP A 93 -9.17 0.53 7.38
N ALA A 94 -8.08 1.01 8.00
CA ALA A 94 -8.16 1.96 9.11
C ALA A 94 -8.88 3.26 8.72
N LYS A 95 -8.60 3.81 7.54
CA LYS A 95 -9.28 5.02 7.02
C LYS A 95 -10.76 4.78 6.72
N ARG A 96 -11.11 3.60 6.20
CA ARG A 96 -12.50 3.24 5.84
C ARG A 96 -13.32 2.85 7.07
N ALA A 97 -12.71 2.26 8.08
CA ALA A 97 -13.36 1.87 9.32
C ALA A 97 -14.13 3.06 9.94
N ALA A 98 -13.52 4.25 10.00
CA ALA A 98 -14.18 5.46 10.50
C ALA A 98 -15.48 5.83 9.75
N ARG A 99 -15.61 5.45 8.46
CA ARG A 99 -16.81 5.70 7.66
C ARG A 99 -17.86 4.59 7.84
N TYR A 100 -17.45 3.33 7.85
CA TYR A 100 -18.38 2.19 7.78
C TYR A 100 -18.73 1.60 9.15
N PHE A 101 -17.83 1.67 10.14
CA PHE A 101 -18.08 1.10 11.46
C PHE A 101 -19.32 1.69 12.13
N PRO A 102 -19.59 3.01 12.12
CA PRO A 102 -20.81 3.54 12.76
C PRO A 102 -22.09 2.94 12.17
N MET A 103 -22.14 2.76 10.85
CA MET A 103 -23.26 2.13 10.15
C MET A 103 -23.41 0.65 10.52
N ILE A 104 -22.29 -0.08 10.58
CA ILE A 104 -22.28 -1.50 10.94
C ILE A 104 -22.71 -1.69 12.40
N GLU A 105 -22.17 -0.90 13.32
CA GLU A 105 -22.50 -0.93 14.74
C GLU A 105 -23.99 -0.64 14.99
N GLU A 106 -24.58 0.31 14.24
CA GLU A 106 -26.01 0.60 14.32
C GLU A 106 -26.86 -0.61 13.87
N MET A 107 -26.51 -1.21 12.74
CA MET A 107 -27.19 -2.42 12.23
C MET A 107 -27.05 -3.61 13.19
N LEU A 108 -25.86 -3.82 13.76
CA LEU A 108 -25.62 -4.90 14.73
C LEU A 108 -26.48 -4.69 15.99
N LYS A 109 -26.54 -3.46 16.51
CA LYS A 109 -27.39 -3.10 17.66
C LYS A 109 -28.87 -3.34 17.39
N MET A 110 -29.37 -2.95 16.22
CA MET A 110 -30.77 -3.19 15.81
C MET A 110 -31.12 -4.68 15.79
N ASN A 111 -30.16 -5.55 15.44
CA ASN A 111 -30.34 -7.00 15.37
C ASN A 111 -29.94 -7.75 16.66
N GLY A 112 -29.54 -7.04 17.72
CA GLY A 112 -29.08 -7.66 18.96
C GLY A 112 -27.80 -8.48 18.81
N MET A 113 -26.95 -8.13 17.84
CA MET A 113 -25.72 -8.85 17.51
C MET A 113 -24.50 -8.27 18.24
N PRO A 114 -23.45 -9.07 18.52
CA PRO A 114 -22.19 -8.57 19.09
C PRO A 114 -21.52 -7.52 18.21
N GLU A 115 -21.00 -6.46 18.83
CA GLU A 115 -20.36 -5.35 18.11
C GLU A 115 -19.06 -5.77 17.41
N ASP A 116 -18.37 -6.78 17.95
CA ASP A 116 -17.11 -7.31 17.41
C ASP A 116 -17.25 -7.91 15.99
N LEU A 117 -18.48 -8.23 15.56
CA LEU A 117 -18.73 -8.66 14.19
C LEU A 117 -18.39 -7.59 13.14
N LYS A 118 -18.20 -6.33 13.56
CA LYS A 118 -17.71 -5.26 12.68
C LYS A 118 -16.32 -5.51 12.09
N TYR A 119 -15.54 -6.43 12.68
CA TYR A 119 -14.21 -6.80 12.19
C TYR A 119 -14.25 -7.91 11.11
N VAL A 120 -15.33 -8.68 11.02
CA VAL A 120 -15.49 -9.77 10.02
C VAL A 120 -15.31 -9.29 8.58
N PRO A 121 -15.92 -8.16 8.14
CA PRO A 121 -15.74 -7.67 6.78
C PRO A 121 -14.28 -7.34 6.43
N ILE A 122 -13.44 -7.03 7.42
CA ILE A 122 -12.02 -6.75 7.20
C ILE A 122 -11.28 -8.06 6.91
N VAL A 123 -11.54 -9.10 7.72
CA VAL A 123 -10.90 -10.42 7.58
C VAL A 123 -11.31 -11.09 6.26
N GLU A 124 -12.59 -11.01 5.88
CA GLU A 124 -13.10 -11.56 4.61
C GLU A 124 -12.61 -10.78 3.36
N SER A 125 -12.07 -9.58 3.57
CA SER A 125 -11.50 -8.75 2.50
C SER A 125 -9.97 -8.91 2.35
N ALA A 126 -9.34 -9.67 3.25
CA ALA A 126 -7.90 -9.89 3.30
C ALA A 126 -7.44 -11.02 2.35
#